data_AF-A0A970YIV7-F1
#
_entry.id   AF-A0A970YIV7-F1
#
_cell.length_a   1.000
_cell.length_b   1.000
_cell.length_c   1.000
_cell.angle_alpha   90.00
_cell.angle_beta   90.00
_cell.angle_gamma   90.00
#
_symmetry.space_group_name_H-M   'P 1'
#
loop_
_entity.id
_entity.type
_entity.pdbx_description
1 polymer ?
#
loop_
_entity_poly.entity_id
_entity_poly.type
_entity_poly.pdbx_seq_one_letter_code
_entity_poly.pdbx_strand_id
1 'polypeptide(L)'
;SFSFVKQTQKSSEQPFDQNRVPVLIEADAIKVEEWSMERNSAGPLPESPVKPDGPLEKVCLIPYGAARLRIAQFPYFEAKKEGD
;
A
#
# COMPACT_ATOMS: atom_id res chain seq x y z
N SER A 1 4.63 9.98 -0.71
CA SER A 1 6.03 9.50 -0.59
C SER A 1 6.03 8.19 0.20
N PHE A 2 7.09 7.37 0.10
CA PHE A 2 7.22 6.13 0.88
C PHE A 2 8.30 6.30 1.95
N SER A 3 8.02 5.87 3.16
CA SER A 3 9.00 5.73 4.24
C SER A 3 9.06 4.27 4.68
N PHE A 4 10.26 3.70 4.66
CA PHE A 4 10.49 2.35 5.15
C PHE A 4 10.60 2.36 6.68
N VAL A 5 9.81 1.51 7.35
CA VAL A 5 9.86 1.33 8.80
C VAL A 5 10.25 -0.11 9.11
N LYS A 6 11.49 -0.31 9.56
CA LYS A 6 11.92 -1.63 10.05
C LYS A 6 11.33 -1.87 11.44
N GLN A 7 10.36 -2.77 11.56
CA GLN A 7 9.98 -3.28 12.87
C GLN A 7 10.93 -4.40 13.28
N THR A 8 11.80 -4.15 14.26
CA THR A 8 12.75 -5.16 14.80
C THR A 8 12.06 -6.17 15.72
N GLN A 9 10.85 -6.59 15.40
CA GLN A 9 10.22 -7.70 16.09
C GLN A 9 10.94 -8.99 15.65
N LYS A 10 11.29 -9.84 16.61
CA LYS A 10 11.88 -11.16 16.32
C LYS A 10 10.90 -11.88 15.40
N SER A 11 11.40 -12.43 14.28
CA SER A 11 10.58 -13.22 13.36
C SER A 11 9.72 -14.17 14.17
N SER A 12 8.40 -14.02 14.02
CA SER A 12 7.43 -14.90 14.63
C SER A 12 7.74 -16.35 14.22
N GLU A 13 7.53 -17.32 15.11
CA GLU A 13 7.60 -18.75 14.76
C GLU A 13 6.63 -19.09 13.62
N GLN A 14 5.59 -18.29 13.46
CA GLN A 14 4.68 -18.32 12.31
C GLN A 14 5.04 -17.20 11.31
N PRO A 15 5.74 -17.49 10.21
CA PRO A 15 6.19 -16.48 9.24
C PRO A 15 5.04 -15.80 8.47
N PHE A 16 3.82 -16.33 8.57
CA PHE A 16 2.63 -15.85 7.85
C PHE A 16 1.65 -15.07 8.75
N ASP A 17 2.02 -14.76 9.99
CA ASP A 17 1.18 -13.97 10.90
C ASP A 17 1.20 -12.48 10.51
N GLN A 18 0.06 -12.01 10.01
CA GLN A 18 -0.16 -10.61 9.62
C GLN A 18 0.09 -9.62 10.77
N ASN A 19 -0.08 -10.04 12.03
CA ASN A 19 0.12 -9.18 13.20
C ASN A 19 1.57 -9.13 13.67
N ARG A 20 2.45 -9.99 13.15
CA ARG A 20 3.84 -10.16 13.61
C ARG A 20 4.82 -10.16 12.43
N VAL A 21 4.75 -9.12 11.62
CA VAL A 21 5.63 -8.94 10.45
C VAL A 21 6.96 -8.27 10.84
N PRO A 22 8.09 -8.65 10.20
CA PRO A 22 9.41 -8.11 10.54
C PRO A 22 9.72 -6.76 9.87
N VAL A 23 8.90 -6.31 8.93
CA VAL A 23 9.08 -5.04 8.21
C VAL A 23 7.74 -4.47 7.80
N LEU A 24 7.63 -3.14 7.75
CA LEU A 24 6.52 -2.42 7.16
C LEU A 24 7.02 -1.27 6.29
N ILE A 25 6.20 -0.84 5.35
CA ILE A 25 6.40 0.41 4.61
C ILE A 25 5.20 1.30 4.89
N GLU A 26 5.46 2.50 5.38
CA GLU A 26 4.44 3.52 5.53
C GLU A 26 4.43 4.41 4.28
N ALA A 27 3.25 4.78 3.81
CA ALA A 27 3.09 5.68 2.69
C ALA A 27 1.86 6.57 2.89
N ASP A 28 1.94 7.80 2.40
CA ASP A 28 0.74 8.62 2.24
C ASP A 28 0.12 8.28 0.87
N ALA A 29 -1.16 7.92 0.85
CA ALA A 29 -1.89 7.46 -0.33
C ALA A 29 -3.34 7.96 -0.34
N ILE A 30 -3.96 7.97 -1.51
CA ILE A 30 -5.39 8.24 -1.67
C ILE A 30 -6.03 7.01 -2.33
N LYS A 31 -7.20 6.61 -1.84
CA LYS A 31 -7.94 5.47 -2.39
C LYS A 31 -8.47 5.79 -3.79
N VAL A 32 -8.28 4.84 -4.72
CA VAL A 32 -8.82 4.86 -6.08
C VAL A 32 -9.99 3.87 -6.11
N GLU A 33 -11.23 4.35 -6.12
CA GLU A 33 -12.42 3.50 -5.91
C GLU A 33 -12.63 2.46 -7.02
N GLU A 34 -12.27 2.80 -8.26
CA GLU A 34 -12.36 1.90 -9.41
C GLU A 34 -11.29 0.80 -9.41
N TRP A 35 -10.21 0.96 -8.64
CA TRP A 35 -9.11 -0.01 -8.58
C TRP A 35 -9.33 -0.99 -7.44
N SER A 36 -9.99 -2.11 -7.77
CA SER A 36 -10.39 -3.12 -6.80
C SER A 36 -9.53 -4.39 -6.86
N MET A 37 -9.77 -5.31 -5.93
CA MET A 37 -9.09 -6.60 -5.88
C MET A 37 -9.75 -7.61 -6.84
N GLU A 38 -8.92 -8.27 -7.64
CA GLU A 38 -9.31 -9.37 -8.51
C GLU A 38 -8.47 -10.60 -8.19
N ARG A 39 -9.13 -11.72 -7.85
CA ARG A 39 -8.46 -13.02 -7.57
C ARG A 39 -7.28 -12.88 -6.58
N ASN A 40 -7.52 -12.22 -5.45
CA ASN A 40 -6.51 -11.93 -4.41
C ASN A 40 -5.30 -11.09 -4.88
N SER A 41 -5.41 -10.41 -6.02
CA SER A 41 -4.43 -9.45 -6.53
C SER A 41 -5.08 -8.09 -6.69
N ALA A 42 -4.29 -7.03 -6.71
CA ALA A 42 -4.77 -5.78 -7.29
C ALA A 42 -5.23 -6.05 -8.72
N GLY A 43 -6.39 -5.50 -9.10
CA GLY A 43 -6.89 -5.54 -10.46
C GLY A 43 -5.95 -4.81 -11.44
N PRO A 44 -6.32 -4.74 -12.73
CA PRO A 44 -5.54 -4.04 -13.75
C PRO A 44 -5.08 -2.66 -13.27
N LEU A 45 -3.80 -2.35 -13.44
CA LEU A 45 -3.27 -1.05 -13.02
C LEU A 45 -3.97 0.06 -13.84
N PRO A 46 -4.59 1.06 -13.21
CA PRO A 46 -5.15 2.21 -13.91
C PRO A 46 -4.06 3.02 -14.61
N GLU A 47 -4.44 3.74 -15.66
CA GLU A 47 -3.55 4.70 -16.31
C GLU A 47 -3.25 5.86 -15.36
N SER A 48 -1.96 6.17 -15.19
CA SER A 48 -1.52 7.28 -14.36
C SER A 48 -1.27 8.54 -15.22
N PRO A 49 -1.46 9.76 -14.67
CA PRO A 49 -1.86 10.04 -13.30
C PRO A 49 -3.35 9.79 -13.06
N VAL A 50 -3.67 9.09 -11.98
CA VAL A 50 -5.04 8.97 -11.50
C VAL A 50 -5.46 10.26 -10.79
N LYS A 51 -6.76 10.54 -10.78
CA LYS A 51 -7.36 11.72 -10.12
C LYS A 51 -8.32 11.28 -9.02
N PRO A 52 -7.82 10.75 -7.89
CA PRO A 52 -8.67 10.31 -6.81
C PRO A 52 -9.21 11.52 -6.03
N ASP A 53 -10.47 11.44 -5.60
CA ASP A 53 -11.17 12.52 -4.88
C ASP A 53 -11.22 12.33 -3.36
N GLY A 54 -10.48 11.35 -2.84
CA GLY A 54 -10.47 10.99 -1.41
C GLY A 54 -9.46 11.80 -0.57
N PRO A 55 -9.53 11.63 0.76
CA PRO A 55 -8.52 12.20 1.66
C PRO A 55 -7.17 11.48 1.48
N LEU A 56 -6.08 12.20 1.81
CA LEU A 56 -4.77 11.60 1.97
C LEU A 56 -4.74 10.81 3.28
N GLU A 57 -4.41 9.52 3.20
CA GLU A 57 -4.36 8.59 4.32
C GLU A 57 -2.98 7.96 4.44
N LYS A 58 -2.58 7.65 5.69
CA LYS A 58 -1.41 6.81 5.95
C LYS A 58 -1.78 5.34 5.78
N VAL A 59 -1.08 4.65 4.90
CA VAL A 59 -1.23 3.21 4.68
C VAL A 59 0.03 2.48 5.08
N CYS A 60 -0.14 1.26 5.61
CA CYS A 60 0.95 0.36 5.96
C CYS A 60 0.96 -0.83 5.00
N LEU A 61 2.07 -1.01 4.28
CA LEU A 61 2.31 -2.18 3.45
C LEU A 61 3.14 -3.19 4.23
N ILE A 62 2.74 -4.45 4.15
CA ILE A 62 3.41 -5.59 4.80
C ILE A 62 3.90 -6.58 3.72
N PRO A 63 4.85 -7.48 4.04
CA PRO A 63 5.26 -8.52 3.12
C PRO A 63 4.07 -9.37 2.66
N TYR A 64 4.00 -9.63 1.36
CA TYR A 64 2.92 -10.44 0.78
C TYR A 64 2.75 -11.80 1.46
N GLY A 65 3.82 -12.44 1.92
CA GLY A 65 3.74 -13.72 2.64
C GLY A 65 2.84 -13.67 3.89
N ALA A 66 2.61 -12.50 4.47
CA ALA A 66 1.74 -12.27 5.61
C ALA A 66 0.47 -11.46 5.26
N ALA A 67 0.18 -11.27 3.97
CA ALA A 67 -0.98 -10.51 3.48
C ALA A 67 -1.91 -11.38 2.62
N ARG A 68 -3.12 -10.86 2.36
CA ARG A 68 -4.13 -11.52 1.51
C ARG A 68 -4.31 -10.86 0.14
N LEU A 69 -3.65 -9.73 -0.09
CA LEU A 69 -3.71 -8.95 -1.33
C LEU A 69 -2.31 -8.84 -1.92
N ARG A 70 -2.15 -9.27 -3.17
CA ARG A 70 -0.92 -9.13 -3.94
C ARG A 70 -0.91 -7.81 -4.72
N ILE A 71 0.04 -6.94 -4.43
CA ILE A 71 0.29 -5.69 -5.16
C ILE A 71 1.76 -5.65 -5.55
N ALA A 72 2.05 -5.41 -6.83
CA ALA A 72 3.43 -5.27 -7.34
C ALA A 72 3.78 -3.82 -7.73
N GLN A 73 2.77 -3.00 -8.00
CA GLN A 73 2.91 -1.63 -8.47
C GLN A 73 1.69 -0.81 -8.01
N PHE A 74 1.89 0.49 -7.84
CA PHE A 74 0.84 1.46 -7.51
C PHE A 74 0.71 2.48 -8.65
N PRO A 75 -0.51 2.94 -8.98
CA PRO A 75 -0.65 4.11 -9.83
C PRO A 75 -0.19 5.34 -9.04
N TYR A 76 0.18 6.41 -9.74
CA TYR A 76 0.52 7.68 -9.10
C TYR A 76 -0.55 8.73 -9.39
N PHE A 77 -0.67 9.70 -8.49
CA PHE A 77 -1.44 10.92 -8.71
C PHE A 77 -0.49 12.12 -8.59
N GLU A 78 -0.87 13.24 -9.20
CA GLU A 78 -0.13 14.48 -9.02
C GLU A 78 -0.48 15.09 -7.66
N ALA A 79 0.52 15.29 -6.81
CA ALA A 79 0.31 16.01 -5.56
C ALA A 79 -0.09 17.45 -5.89
N LYS A 80 -1.19 17.93 -5.30
CA LYS A 80 -1.52 19.36 -5.35
C LYS A 80 -0.35 20.14 -4.75
N LYS A 81 0.19 21.10 -5.51
CA LYS A 81 1.17 22.03 -4.97
C LYS A 81 0.44 22.95 -4.00
N GLU A 82 1.07 23.21 -2.86
CA GLU A 82 0.55 24.18 -1.90
C GLU A 82 0.55 25.56 -2.57
N GLY A 83 -0.63 26.08 -2.93
CA GLY A 83 -0.80 27.40 -3.56
C GLY A 83 -1.59 27.47 -4.88
N ASP A 84 -2.15 26.37 -5.39
CA ASP A 84 -3.15 26.39 -6.49
C ASP A 84 -4.59 26.46 -5.97
#